data_AF-A0A5P6P8W1-F1
#
_entry.id   AF-A0A5P6P8W1-F1
#
_cell.length_a   1.000
_cell.length_b   1.000
_cell.length_c   1.000
_cell.angle_alpha   90.00
_cell.angle_beta   90.00
_cell.angle_gamma   90.00
#
_symmetry.space_group_name_H-M   'P 1'
#
loop_
_entity.id
_entity.type
_entity.pdbx_description
1 polymer ?
#
loop_
_entity_poly.entity_id
_entity_poly.type
_entity_poly.pdbx_seq_one_letter_code
_entity_poly.pdbx_strand_id
1 'polypeptide(L)'
;MITSERIFADQTQGAILHGLHGTASAIELLGVLVIVGGVVTATAFALREMRQGAFVDAFRSYRANLGRGILLGLEFLIAADIIGMVAIVPSFDRLGILAVIIVIRTFLSFSLQIEIEGRLPWQRRKPAADEADGAEL
;
A
#
# COMPACT_ATOMS: atom_id res chain seq x y z
N MET A 1 -12.11 -44.32 15.56
CA MET A 1 -12.59 -43.52 14.41
C MET A 1 -12.35 -42.01 14.55
N ILE A 2 -12.06 -41.47 15.74
CA ILE A 2 -11.88 -40.01 15.99
C ILE A 2 -10.44 -39.50 15.74
N THR A 3 -9.44 -40.38 15.67
CA THR A 3 -8.01 -39.98 15.56
C THR A 3 -7.62 -39.47 14.18
N SER A 4 -8.24 -39.97 13.10
CA SER A 4 -7.80 -39.68 11.72
C SER A 4 -8.14 -38.26 11.25
N GLU A 5 -9.24 -37.66 11.75
CA GLU A 5 -9.62 -36.29 11.40
C GLU A 5 -8.65 -35.25 11.98
N ARG A 6 -8.10 -35.50 13.18
CA ARG A 6 -7.16 -34.58 13.82
C ARG A 6 -5.78 -34.56 13.14
N ILE A 7 -5.36 -35.67 12.56
CA ILE A 7 -4.07 -35.77 11.84
C ILE A 7 -4.13 -35.07 10.47
N PHE A 8 -5.26 -35.15 9.76
CA PHE A 8 -5.47 -34.41 8.51
C PHE A 8 -5.53 -32.89 8.73
N ALA A 9 -6.19 -32.43 9.81
CA ALA A 9 -6.24 -31.02 10.17
C ALA A 9 -4.84 -30.46 10.50
N ASP A 10 -4.01 -31.21 11.23
CA ASP A 10 -2.67 -30.75 11.64
C ASP A 10 -1.67 -30.72 10.46
N GLN A 11 -1.76 -31.71 9.56
CA GLN A 11 -0.94 -31.76 8.34
C GLN A 11 -1.34 -30.69 7.31
N THR A 12 -2.63 -30.42 7.14
CA THR A 12 -3.11 -29.34 6.26
C THR A 12 -2.79 -27.96 6.83
N GLN A 13 -2.91 -27.78 8.15
CA GLN A 13 -2.54 -26.53 8.84
C GLN A 13 -1.04 -26.22 8.68
N GLY A 14 -0.16 -27.21 8.77
CA GLY A 14 1.28 -27.03 8.52
C GLY A 14 1.60 -26.60 7.08
N ALA A 15 0.93 -27.17 6.08
CA ALA A 15 1.13 -26.79 4.67
C ALA A 15 0.54 -25.41 4.34
N ILE A 16 -0.63 -25.10 4.89
CA ILE A 16 -1.32 -23.82 4.72
C ILE A 16 -0.52 -22.67 5.36
N LEU A 17 0.04 -22.89 6.55
CA LEU A 17 0.88 -21.89 7.23
C LEU A 17 2.19 -21.61 6.49
N HIS A 18 2.82 -22.62 5.90
CA HIS A 18 4.02 -22.42 5.07
C HIS A 18 3.71 -21.69 3.76
N GLY A 19 2.60 -22.04 3.10
CA GLY A 19 2.16 -21.38 1.87
C GLY A 19 1.79 -19.90 2.10
N LEU A 20 1.06 -19.60 3.18
CA LEU A 20 0.62 -18.25 3.51
C LEU A 20 1.77 -17.32 3.93
N HIS A 21 2.76 -17.81 4.67
CA HIS A 21 3.96 -17.01 4.96
C HIS A 21 4.71 -16.65 3.67
N GLY A 22 4.88 -17.61 2.76
CA GLY A 22 5.56 -17.38 1.49
C GLY A 22 4.86 -16.34 0.62
N THR A 23 3.53 -16.41 0.51
CA THR A 23 2.75 -15.47 -0.31
C THR A 23 2.71 -14.07 0.29
N ALA A 24 2.51 -13.93 1.61
CA ALA A 24 2.50 -12.64 2.28
C ALA A 24 3.87 -11.93 2.14
N SER A 25 4.97 -12.63 2.41
CA SER A 25 6.31 -12.06 2.25
C SER A 25 6.66 -11.72 0.80
N ALA A 26 6.20 -12.50 -0.18
CA ALA A 26 6.41 -12.18 -1.59
C ALA A 26 5.65 -10.91 -2.01
N ILE A 27 4.42 -10.73 -1.56
CA ILE A 27 3.61 -9.53 -1.85
C ILE A 27 4.20 -8.31 -1.12
N GLU A 28 4.66 -8.47 0.12
CA GLU A 28 5.36 -7.40 0.84
C GLU A 28 6.64 -6.97 0.12
N LEU A 29 7.46 -7.92 -0.31
CA LEU A 29 8.68 -7.65 -1.07
C LEU A 29 8.36 -6.96 -2.40
N LEU A 30 7.32 -7.39 -3.12
CA LEU A 30 6.87 -6.73 -4.34
C LEU A 30 6.43 -5.29 -4.09
N GLY A 31 5.64 -5.03 -3.04
CA GLY A 31 5.21 -3.68 -2.67
C GLY A 31 6.41 -2.78 -2.38
N VAL A 32 7.39 -3.26 -1.61
CA VAL A 32 8.63 -2.53 -1.34
C VAL A 32 9.42 -2.25 -2.61
N LEU A 33 9.57 -3.24 -3.49
CA LEU A 33 10.27 -3.07 -4.78
C LEU A 33 9.59 -2.03 -5.69
N VAL A 34 8.26 -2.01 -5.72
CA VAL A 34 7.49 -1.02 -6.49
C VAL A 34 7.72 0.39 -5.94
N ILE A 35 7.69 0.58 -4.62
CA ILE A 35 7.97 1.89 -3.99
C ILE A 35 9.38 2.34 -4.33
N VAL A 36 10.38 1.49 -4.08
CA VAL A 36 11.79 1.81 -4.32
C VAL A 36 12.02 2.11 -5.80
N GLY A 37 11.45 1.31 -6.71
CA GLY A 37 11.52 1.56 -8.15
C GLY A 37 10.87 2.88 -8.56
N GLY A 38 9.70 3.21 -8.01
CA GLY A 38 9.03 4.47 -8.23
C GLY A 38 9.85 5.68 -7.77
N VAL A 39 10.48 5.58 -6.60
CA VAL A 39 11.38 6.61 -6.05
C VAL A 39 12.59 6.79 -6.97
N VAL A 40 13.30 5.70 -7.30
CA VAL A 40 14.53 5.74 -8.13
C VAL A 40 14.24 6.33 -9.50
N THR A 41 13.16 5.90 -10.15
CA THR A 41 12.79 6.41 -11.48
C THR A 41 12.40 7.88 -11.42
N ALA A 42 11.58 8.30 -10.45
CA ALA A 42 11.23 9.70 -10.26
C ALA A 42 12.47 10.58 -10.02
N THR A 43 13.39 10.15 -9.16
CA THR A 43 14.64 10.88 -8.88
C THR A 43 15.53 10.97 -10.11
N ALA A 44 15.66 9.89 -10.89
CA ALA A 44 16.47 9.88 -12.11
C ALA A 44 15.91 10.85 -13.17
N PHE A 45 14.59 10.92 -13.35
CA PHE A 45 13.96 11.89 -14.24
C PHE A 45 14.15 13.32 -13.75
N ALA A 46 13.92 13.58 -12.45
CA ALA A 46 14.12 14.91 -11.88
C ALA A 46 15.55 15.41 -12.04
N LEU A 47 16.56 14.57 -11.82
CA LEU A 47 17.97 14.92 -12.02
C LEU A 47 18.30 15.26 -13.48
N ARG A 48 17.69 14.56 -14.44
CA ARG A 48 17.84 14.88 -15.88
C ARG A 48 17.22 16.23 -16.22
N GLU A 49 16.05 16.51 -15.69
CA GLU A 49 15.27 17.72 -15.98
C GLU A 49 15.87 18.96 -15.28
N MET A 50 16.41 18.78 -14.06
CA MET A 50 17.22 19.80 -13.38
C MET A 50 18.49 20.17 -14.17
N ARG A 51 19.14 19.20 -14.81
CA ARG A 51 20.29 19.45 -15.69
C ARG A 51 19.95 20.26 -16.93
N GLN A 52 18.68 20.32 -17.33
CA GLN A 52 18.20 21.14 -18.45
C GLN A 52 17.72 22.54 -18.02
N GLY A 53 17.84 22.89 -16.73
CA GLY A 53 17.49 24.22 -16.21
C GLY A 53 16.01 24.42 -15.86
N ALA A 54 15.17 23.39 -16.03
CA ALA A 54 13.72 23.46 -15.78
C ALA A 54 13.38 23.05 -14.33
N PHE A 55 13.92 23.75 -13.32
CA PHE A 55 13.79 23.37 -11.91
C PHE A 55 12.33 23.25 -11.42
N VAL A 56 11.45 24.15 -11.84
CA VAL A 56 10.04 24.17 -11.43
C VAL A 56 9.27 22.99 -12.01
N ASP A 57 9.51 22.67 -13.29
CA ASP A 57 8.86 21.55 -13.97
C ASP A 57 9.40 20.21 -13.47
N ALA A 58 10.71 20.12 -13.23
CA ALA A 58 11.37 18.97 -12.62
C ALA A 58 10.77 18.64 -11.24
N PHE A 59 10.52 19.66 -10.41
CA PHE A 59 9.93 19.45 -9.08
C PHE A 59 8.47 19.00 -9.15
N ARG A 60 7.67 19.56 -10.08
CA ARG A 60 6.27 19.17 -10.28
C ARG A 60 6.16 17.75 -10.83
N SER A 61 6.99 17.40 -11.81
CA SER A 61 7.11 16.07 -12.41
C SER A 61 7.56 15.04 -11.35
N TYR A 62 8.57 15.40 -10.54
CA TYR A 62 9.06 14.58 -9.44
C TYR A 62 7.95 14.23 -8.44
N ARG A 63 7.23 15.23 -7.90
CA ARG A 63 6.12 14.98 -6.95
C ARG A 63 5.02 14.10 -7.56
N ALA A 64 4.67 14.30 -8.82
CA ALA A 64 3.65 13.51 -9.48
C ALA A 64 4.07 12.04 -9.66
N ASN A 65 5.30 11.80 -10.08
CA ASN A 65 5.83 10.45 -10.29
C ASN A 65 6.09 9.72 -8.97
N LEU A 66 6.61 10.42 -7.95
CA LEU A 66 6.75 9.89 -6.60
C LEU A 66 5.40 9.48 -6.02
N GLY A 67 4.39 10.37 -6.10
CA GLY A 67 3.07 10.11 -5.57
C GLY A 67 2.41 8.89 -6.21
N ARG A 68 2.56 8.69 -7.53
CA ARG A 68 2.06 7.51 -8.24
C ARG A 68 2.76 6.23 -7.80
N GLY A 69 4.09 6.25 -7.67
CA GLY A 69 4.86 5.09 -7.23
C GLY A 69 4.54 4.67 -5.80
N ILE A 70 4.40 5.65 -4.90
CA ILE A 70 4.01 5.41 -3.50
C ILE A 70 2.58 4.87 -3.42
N LEU A 71 1.62 5.47 -4.13
CA LEU A 71 0.22 5.04 -4.13
C LEU A 71 0.09 3.57 -4.59
N LEU A 72 0.74 3.22 -5.69
CA LEU A 72 0.74 1.85 -6.21
C LEU A 72 1.39 0.88 -5.22
N GLY A 73 2.53 1.26 -4.63
CA GLY A 73 3.20 0.45 -3.62
C GLY A 73 2.38 0.24 -2.35
N LEU A 74 1.62 1.25 -1.93
CA LEU A 74 0.70 1.16 -0.80
C LEU A 74 -0.46 0.19 -1.09
N GLU A 75 -0.97 0.10 -2.31
CA GLU A 75 -1.99 -0.89 -2.68
C GLU A 75 -1.48 -2.34 -2.46
N PHE A 76 -0.22 -2.61 -2.84
CA PHE A 76 0.41 -3.92 -2.60
C PHE A 76 0.69 -4.18 -1.11
N LEU A 77 1.15 -3.17 -0.37
CA LEU A 77 1.43 -3.30 1.07
C LEU A 77 0.16 -3.55 1.88
N ILE A 78 -0.96 -2.92 1.52
CA ILE A 78 -2.27 -3.17 2.13
C ILE A 78 -2.71 -4.62 1.87
N ALA A 79 -2.53 -5.13 0.65
CA ALA A 79 -2.86 -6.51 0.32
C ALA A 79 -2.03 -7.52 1.14
N ALA A 80 -0.72 -7.26 1.30
CA ALA A 80 0.15 -8.09 2.16
C ALA A 80 -0.32 -8.09 3.63
N ASP A 81 -0.71 -6.92 4.15
CA ASP A 81 -1.14 -6.75 5.54
C ASP A 81 -2.43 -7.53 5.85
N ILE A 82 -3.40 -7.48 4.93
CA ILE A 82 -4.67 -8.20 5.04
C ILE A 82 -4.45 -9.72 5.01
N ILE A 83 -3.60 -10.21 4.10
CA ILE A 83 -3.29 -11.63 3.98
C ILE A 83 -2.56 -12.13 5.24
N GLY A 84 -1.60 -11.36 5.76
CA GLY A 84 -0.90 -11.67 7.00
C GLY A 84 -1.84 -11.73 8.21
N MET A 85 -2.82 -10.82 8.30
CA MET A 85 -3.80 -10.81 9.39
C MET A 85 -4.69 -12.06 9.39
N VAL A 86 -5.23 -12.44 8.22
CA VAL A 86 -6.17 -13.58 8.11
C VAL A 86 -5.48 -14.92 8.31
N ALA A 87 -4.19 -15.01 7.96
CA ALA A 87 -3.45 -16.26 7.93
C ALA A 87 -2.87 -16.71 9.28
N ILE A 88 -2.52 -15.78 10.17
CA ILE A 88 -1.45 -16.06 11.15
C ILE A 88 -1.94 -16.49 12.54
N VAL A 89 -3.21 -16.30 12.95
CA VAL A 89 -3.54 -16.69 14.35
C VAL A 89 -4.99 -17.07 14.69
N PRO A 90 -5.23 -18.28 15.24
CA PRO A 90 -6.40 -18.60 16.04
C PRO A 90 -6.17 -18.39 17.57
N SER A 91 -5.36 -17.41 18.00
CA SER A 91 -5.04 -17.16 19.43
C SER A 91 -4.96 -15.68 19.78
N PHE A 92 -5.68 -15.25 20.81
CA PHE A 92 -5.83 -13.83 21.19
C PHE A 92 -4.52 -13.12 21.59
N ASP A 93 -3.55 -13.80 22.23
CA ASP A 93 -2.30 -13.16 22.66
C ASP A 93 -1.43 -12.68 21.49
N ARG A 94 -1.26 -13.50 20.44
CA ARG A 94 -0.46 -13.12 19.27
C ARG A 94 -1.21 -12.14 18.35
N LEU A 95 -2.55 -12.17 18.38
CA LEU A 95 -3.39 -11.18 17.70
C LEU A 95 -3.20 -9.78 18.27
N GLY A 96 -2.96 -9.64 19.59
CA GLY A 96 -2.71 -8.33 20.21
C GLY A 96 -1.48 -7.63 19.65
N ILE A 97 -0.35 -8.33 19.55
CA ILE A 97 0.90 -7.78 18.98
C ILE A 97 0.70 -7.45 17.49
N LEU A 98 0.06 -8.34 16.73
CA LEU A 98 -0.22 -8.14 15.31
C LEU A 98 -1.13 -6.93 15.07
N ALA A 99 -2.20 -6.78 15.87
CA ALA A 99 -3.10 -5.64 15.79
C ALA A 99 -2.39 -4.32 16.07
N VAL A 100 -1.47 -4.27 17.05
CA VAL A 100 -0.66 -3.08 17.33
C VAL A 100 0.24 -2.72 16.15
N ILE A 101 0.90 -3.70 15.53
CA ILE A 101 1.75 -3.48 14.34
C ILE A 101 0.92 -2.91 13.17
N ILE A 102 -0.27 -3.46 12.94
CA ILE A 102 -1.19 -3.01 11.87
C ILE A 102 -1.69 -1.58 12.12
N VAL A 103 -2.01 -1.23 13.38
CA VAL A 103 -2.41 0.13 13.76
C VAL A 103 -1.28 1.12 13.51
N ILE A 104 -0.05 0.80 13.94
CA ILE A 104 1.13 1.64 13.72
C ILE A 104 1.38 1.81 12.20
N ARG A 105 1.30 0.72 11.43
CA ARG A 105 1.47 0.74 9.97
C ARG A 105 0.44 1.65 9.30
N THR A 106 -0.83 1.51 9.66
CA THR A 106 -1.91 2.33 9.11
C THR A 106 -1.70 3.81 9.43
N PHE A 107 -1.35 4.13 10.68
CA PHE A 107 -1.09 5.51 11.10
C PHE A 107 0.10 6.14 10.38
N LEU A 108 1.24 5.44 10.29
CA LEU A 108 2.43 5.94 9.61
C LEU A 108 2.21 6.13 8.10
N SER A 109 1.62 5.14 7.44
CA SER A 109 1.29 5.23 6.01
C SER A 109 0.33 6.38 5.73
N PHE A 110 -0.69 6.56 6.59
CA PHE A 110 -1.65 7.66 6.47
C PHE A 110 -1.00 9.03 6.71
N SER A 111 -0.13 9.16 7.72
CA SER A 111 0.60 10.40 8.00
C SER A 111 1.48 10.82 6.81
N LEU A 112 2.21 9.87 6.22
CA LEU A 112 3.05 10.12 5.04
C LEU A 112 2.22 10.53 3.83
N GLN A 113 1.07 9.88 3.62
CA GLN A 113 0.19 10.21 2.50
C GLN A 113 -0.36 11.64 2.61
N ILE A 114 -0.73 12.09 3.82
CA ILE A 114 -1.16 13.48 4.06
C ILE A 114 -0.03 14.46 3.81
N GLU A 115 1.19 14.17 4.27
CA GLU A 115 2.35 15.04 4.05
C GLU A 115 2.64 15.23 2.55
N ILE A 116 2.55 14.14 1.78
CA ILE A 116 2.83 14.15 0.33
C ILE A 116 1.70 14.82 -0.46
N GLU A 117 0.44 14.54 -0.12
CA GLU A 117 -0.73 15.06 -0.85
C GLU A 117 -1.10 16.49 -0.41
N GLY A 118 -0.74 16.88 0.82
CA GLY A 118 -1.06 18.16 1.44
C GLY A 118 -2.56 18.36 1.69
N ARG A 119 -3.36 17.31 1.57
CA ARG A 119 -4.83 17.32 1.71
C ARG A 119 -5.27 16.01 2.35
N LEU A 120 -6.34 16.08 3.12
CA LEU A 120 -6.88 14.91 3.79
C LEU A 120 -7.58 14.01 2.75
N PRO A 121 -7.48 12.67 2.86
CA PRO A 121 -8.01 11.76 1.84
C PRO A 121 -9.53 11.86 1.64
N TRP A 122 -10.28 12.38 2.62
CA TRP A 122 -11.72 12.66 2.49
C TRP A 122 -12.07 13.96 1.76
N GLN A 123 -11.08 14.77 1.35
CA GLN A 123 -11.29 16.00 0.56
C GLN A 123 -11.17 15.78 -0.96
N ARG A 124 -11.35 14.54 -1.45
CA ARG A 124 -11.35 14.26 -2.89
C ARG A 124 -12.49 15.03 -3.58
N ARG A 125 -12.07 16.01 -4.39
CA ARG A 125 -12.79 16.82 -5.39
C ARG A 125 -14.29 16.51 -5.51
N LYS A 126 -15.14 17.44 -5.05
CA LYS A 126 -16.52 17.55 -5.56
C LYS A 126 -16.43 17.55 -7.09
N PRO A 127 -17.11 16.67 -7.83
CA PRO A 127 -17.26 16.82 -9.26
C PRO A 127 -17.79 18.23 -9.49
N ALA A 128 -17.10 19.01 -10.30
CA ALA A 128 -17.62 20.28 -10.75
C ALA A 128 -18.90 19.95 -11.52
N ALA A 129 -20.04 20.25 -10.91
CA ALA A 129 -21.32 20.33 -11.60
C ALA A 129 -21.28 21.60 -12.45
N ASP A 130 -20.47 21.58 -13.52
CA ASP A 130 -20.56 22.49 -14.66
C ASP A 130 -21.44 21.80 -15.70
N GLU A 131 -22.76 21.81 -15.51
CA GLU A 131 -23.76 21.50 -16.55
C GLU A 131 -25.18 21.65 -15.96
N ALA A 132 -25.69 22.88 -15.86
CA ALA A 132 -27.15 23.15 -15.82
C ALA A 132 -27.54 24.65 -15.81
N ASP A 133 -26.61 25.61 -15.88
CA ASP A 133 -26.95 27.05 -15.85
C ASP A 133 -26.54 27.76 -17.16
N GLY A 134 -26.96 27.21 -18.30
CA GLY A 134 -26.56 27.77 -19.61
C GLY A 134 -27.46 27.44 -20.80
N ALA A 135 -28.64 26.84 -20.59
CA ALA A 135 -29.59 26.55 -21.67
C ALA A 135 -30.98 27.16 -21.41
N GLU A 136 -31.03 28.29 -20.70
CA GLU A 136 -32.16 29.22 -20.78
C GLU A 136 -31.76 30.41 -21.67
N LEU A 137 -31.90 30.24 -22.98
CA LEU A 137 -32.15 31.28 -24.00
C LEU A 137 -32.84 30.63 -25.20
#